data_AF-A0A9N9YUB0-F1
#
_entry.id   AF-A0A9N9YUB0-F1
#
_cell.length_a   1.000
_cell.length_b   1.000
_cell.length_c   1.000
_cell.angle_alpha   90.00
_cell.angle_beta   90.00
_cell.angle_gamma   90.00
#
_symmetry.space_group_name_H-M   'P 1'
#
loop_
_entity.id
_entity.type
_entity.pdbx_description
1 polymer ?
#
loop_
_entity_poly.entity_id
_entity_poly.type
_entity_poly.pdbx_seq_one_letter_code
_entity_poly.pdbx_strand_id
1 'polypeptide(L)'
;MAVAVAGVTSTSRTLWAFARDRATPFSGFLSHIKQKKQVPVRAIWIILILQIVLGFIYLASSTAFNAILSMAIVSMYASYFIPIAAMLFGGRGRVQSADYGPFKLGDRLGIGWILVSMVFSTFPSVIPTTADIMNYSIVVVIGWLVFGIPFYLVSGRQKFEMPIVSAGLIMGIPLTADPAA
;
A
#
# COMPACT_ATOMS: atom_id res chain seq x y z
N MET A 1 -6.14 3.01 -22.14
CA MET A 1 -4.67 3.12 -22.27
C MET A 1 -4.05 4.08 -21.25
N ALA A 2 -4.53 5.32 -21.11
CA ALA A 2 -3.95 6.28 -20.16
C ALA A 2 -3.94 5.81 -18.68
N VAL A 3 -5.03 5.19 -18.21
CA VAL A 3 -5.15 4.67 -16.83
C VAL A 3 -4.10 3.60 -16.51
N ALA A 4 -3.82 2.70 -17.46
CA ALA A 4 -2.82 1.65 -17.26
C ALA A 4 -1.40 2.23 -17.11
N VAL A 5 -1.05 3.20 -17.98
CA VAL A 5 0.26 3.87 -17.93
C VAL A 5 0.41 4.67 -16.62
N ALA A 6 -0.64 5.38 -16.20
CA ALA A 6 -0.66 6.09 -14.92
C ALA A 6 -0.51 5.13 -13.73
N GLY A 7 -1.21 3.99 -13.76
CA GLY A 7 -1.15 2.95 -12.74
C GLY A 7 0.26 2.36 -12.60
N VAL A 8 0.90 1.96 -13.71
CA VAL A 8 2.28 1.46 -13.69
C VAL A 8 3.26 2.52 -13.19
N THR A 9 3.07 3.78 -13.59
CA THR A 9 3.92 4.89 -13.14
C THR A 9 3.79 5.14 -11.64
N SER A 10 2.57 5.16 -11.11
CA SER A 10 2.32 5.34 -9.67
C SER A 10 2.85 4.16 -8.85
N THR A 11 2.58 2.94 -9.31
CA THR A 11 2.99 1.71 -8.62
C THR A 11 4.51 1.52 -8.61
N SER A 12 5.20 1.90 -9.70
CA SER A 12 6.67 1.80 -9.76
C SER A 12 7.36 2.82 -8.86
N ARG A 13 6.80 4.02 -8.72
CA ARG A 13 7.31 5.04 -7.78
C ARG A 13 7.08 4.65 -6.33
N THR A 14 5.91 4.11 -6.00
CA THR A 14 5.62 3.62 -4.64
C THR A 14 6.49 2.42 -4.28
N LEU A 15 6.66 1.44 -5.18
CA LEU A 15 7.57 0.32 -4.99
C LEU A 15 9.03 0.77 -4.80
N TRP A 16 9.47 1.75 -5.59
CA TRP A 16 10.80 2.34 -5.43
C TRP A 16 10.97 3.06 -4.09
N ALA A 17 9.98 3.84 -3.64
CA ALA A 17 10.03 4.51 -2.35
C ALA A 17 10.14 3.50 -1.20
N PHE A 18 9.34 2.42 -1.23
CA PHE A 18 9.47 1.33 -0.27
C PHE A 18 10.83 0.60 -0.36
N ALA A 19 11.40 0.46 -1.56
CA ALA A 19 12.72 -0.13 -1.72
C ALA A 19 13.85 0.76 -1.19
N ARG A 20 13.72 2.09 -1.32
CA ARG A 20 14.64 3.07 -0.74
C ARG A 20 14.65 2.94 0.79
N ASP A 21 13.48 2.77 1.39
CA ASP A 21 13.29 2.61 2.84
C ASP A 21 13.53 1.15 3.30
N ARG A 22 14.11 0.32 2.43
CA ARG A 22 14.47 -1.10 2.67
C ARG A 22 13.30 -1.98 3.12
N ALA A 23 12.08 -1.60 2.78
CA ALA A 23 10.85 -2.31 3.13
C ALA A 23 10.52 -3.50 2.19
N THR A 24 11.27 -3.68 1.10
CA THR A 24 11.02 -4.70 0.06
C THR A 24 12.11 -5.75 -0.03
N PRO A 25 11.79 -6.98 -0.52
CA PRO A 25 12.81 -7.96 -0.86
C PRO A 25 13.69 -7.41 -1.99
N PHE A 26 15.02 -7.62 -1.90
CA PHE A 26 16.01 -7.09 -2.85
C PHE A 26 15.98 -5.55 -2.99
N SER A 27 15.79 -4.85 -1.88
CA SER A 27 15.76 -3.37 -1.80
C SER A 27 16.91 -2.70 -2.58
N GLY A 28 18.14 -3.22 -2.51
CA GLY A 28 19.30 -2.66 -3.25
C GLY A 28 19.19 -2.76 -4.78
N PHE A 29 18.49 -3.76 -5.31
CA PHE A 29 18.24 -3.86 -6.75
C PHE A 29 17.12 -2.91 -7.20
N LEU A 30 16.05 -2.85 -6.41
CA LEU A 30 14.84 -2.07 -6.68
C LEU A 30 15.01 -0.56 -6.45
N SER A 31 15.87 -0.15 -5.51
CA SER A 31 16.11 1.27 -5.18
C SER A 31 17.01 1.98 -6.19
N HIS A 32 17.62 1.24 -7.14
CA HIS A 32 18.57 1.81 -8.09
C HIS A 32 17.89 2.70 -9.15
N ILE A 33 18.29 3.98 -9.18
CA ILE A 33 17.85 4.97 -10.17
C ILE A 33 19.03 5.49 -10.96
N LYS A 34 18.84 5.65 -12.28
CA LYS A 34 19.79 6.37 -13.14
C LYS A 34 19.61 7.89 -12.96
N GLN A 35 20.65 8.57 -12.49
CA GLN A 35 20.64 10.01 -12.13
C GLN A 35 20.10 10.94 -13.24
N LYS A 36 20.35 10.63 -14.51
CA LYS A 36 19.91 11.47 -15.64
C LYS A 36 18.40 11.43 -15.92
N LYS A 37 17.71 10.34 -15.61
CA LYS A 37 16.28 10.16 -15.95
C LYS A 37 15.38 10.15 -14.72
N GLN A 38 15.91 9.94 -13.51
CA GLN A 38 15.14 9.87 -12.25
C GLN A 38 13.92 8.91 -12.33
N VAL A 39 13.99 7.90 -13.21
CA VAL A 39 12.93 6.91 -13.40
C VAL A 39 13.39 5.56 -12.85
N PRO A 40 12.60 4.90 -11.98
CA PRO A 40 12.91 3.58 -11.44
C PRO A 40 12.61 2.47 -12.48
N VAL A 41 13.43 2.37 -13.52
CA VAL A 41 13.23 1.44 -14.65
C VAL A 41 13.12 -0.03 -14.19
N ARG A 42 13.90 -0.43 -13.19
CA ARG A 42 13.86 -1.81 -12.65
C ARG A 42 12.51 -2.13 -11.99
N ALA A 43 11.94 -1.18 -11.23
CA ALA A 43 10.62 -1.33 -10.63
C ALA A 43 9.51 -1.42 -11.70
N ILE A 44 9.62 -0.62 -12.77
CA ILE A 44 8.68 -0.67 -13.90
C ILE A 44 8.66 -2.06 -14.54
N TRP A 45 9.83 -2.64 -14.84
CA TRP A 45 9.90 -3.98 -15.43
C TRP A 45 9.26 -5.05 -14.54
N ILE A 46 9.53 -5.02 -13.24
CA ILE A 46 8.95 -5.99 -12.30
C ILE A 46 7.42 -5.88 -12.26
N ILE A 47 6.88 -4.66 -12.23
CA ILE A 47 5.43 -4.45 -12.25
C ILE A 47 4.80 -4.91 -13.56
N LEU A 48 5.46 -4.66 -14.70
CA LEU A 48 5.00 -5.13 -16.00
C LEU A 48 4.98 -6.66 -16.07
N ILE A 49 6.04 -7.33 -15.60
CA ILE A 49 6.09 -8.79 -15.54
C ILE A 49 4.97 -9.34 -14.66
N LEU A 50 4.75 -8.75 -13.47
CA LEU A 50 3.66 -9.16 -12.58
C LEU A 50 2.28 -8.96 -13.22
N GLN A 51 2.06 -7.86 -13.97
CA GLN A 51 0.82 -7.65 -14.71
C GLN A 51 0.61 -8.68 -15.82
N ILE A 52 1.67 -9.05 -16.55
CA ILE A 52 1.61 -10.10 -17.57
C ILE A 52 1.24 -11.45 -16.93
N VAL A 53 1.87 -11.80 -15.80
CA VAL A 53 1.56 -13.03 -15.05
C VAL A 53 0.10 -13.03 -14.57
N LEU A 54 -0.41 -11.91 -14.06
CA LEU A 54 -1.82 -11.76 -13.70
C LEU A 54 -2.74 -11.94 -14.92
N GLY A 55 -2.33 -11.45 -16.09
CA GLY A 55 -3.04 -11.69 -17.35
C GLY A 55 -3.13 -13.17 -17.71
N PHE A 56 -2.04 -13.94 -17.52
CA PHE A 56 -2.05 -15.38 -17.75
C PHE A 56 -2.99 -16.14 -16.79
N ILE A 57 -3.13 -15.68 -15.54
CA ILE A 57 -4.08 -16.28 -14.59
C ILE A 57 -5.52 -16.15 -15.09
N TYR A 58 -5.86 -15.04 -15.74
CA TYR A 58 -7.20 -14.85 -16.32
C TYR A 58 -7.51 -15.86 -17.43
N LEU A 59 -6.52 -16.23 -18.26
CA LEU A 59 -6.69 -17.25 -19.29
C LEU A 59 -6.93 -18.65 -18.67
N ALA A 60 -6.36 -18.92 -17.50
CA ALA A 60 -6.52 -20.20 -16.81
C ALA A 60 -7.85 -20.27 -16.03
N SER A 61 -8.21 -19.21 -15.30
CA SER A 61 -9.43 -19.15 -14.49
C SER A 61 -9.88 -17.72 -14.26
N SER A 62 -11.08 -17.40 -14.75
CA SER A 62 -11.75 -16.12 -14.48
C SER A 62 -12.11 -15.97 -12.99
N THR A 63 -12.49 -17.07 -12.32
CA THR A 63 -12.78 -17.10 -10.87
C THR A 63 -11.55 -16.71 -10.04
N ALA A 64 -10.38 -17.27 -10.35
CA ALA A 64 -9.14 -16.93 -9.66
C ALA A 64 -8.75 -15.45 -9.86
N PHE A 65 -8.86 -14.96 -11.10
CA PHE A 65 -8.59 -13.55 -11.40
C PHE A 65 -9.53 -12.60 -10.66
N ASN A 66 -10.83 -12.90 -10.64
CA ASN A 66 -11.83 -12.10 -9.92
C ASN A 66 -11.58 -12.10 -8.40
N ALA A 67 -11.11 -13.21 -7.83
CA ALA A 67 -10.72 -13.27 -6.43
C ALA A 67 -9.53 -12.36 -6.11
N ILE A 68 -8.53 -12.27 -7.00
CA ILE A 68 -7.38 -11.36 -6.86
C ILE A 68 -7.82 -9.89 -6.96
N LEU A 69 -8.70 -9.54 -7.91
CA LEU A 69 -9.24 -8.18 -8.01
C LEU A 69 -10.01 -7.78 -6.75
N SER A 70 -10.83 -8.70 -6.23
CA SER A 70 -11.59 -8.48 -4.99
C SER A 70 -10.67 -8.32 -3.78
N MET A 71 -9.60 -9.12 -3.69
CA MET A 71 -8.53 -8.91 -2.71
C MET A 71 -7.94 -7.50 -2.80
N ALA A 72 -7.67 -6.99 -4.01
CA ALA A 72 -7.03 -5.68 -4.17
C ALA A 72 -7.91 -4.56 -3.59
N ILE A 73 -9.23 -4.67 -3.75
CA ILE A 73 -10.21 -3.75 -3.15
C ILE A 73 -10.18 -3.85 -1.62
N VAL A 74 -10.22 -5.07 -1.05
CA VAL A 74 -10.14 -5.29 0.40
C VAL A 74 -8.82 -4.76 0.97
N SER A 75 -7.71 -4.97 0.27
CA SER A 75 -6.38 -4.48 0.66
C SER A 75 -6.29 -2.96 0.60
N MET A 76 -6.95 -2.33 -0.37
CA MET A 76 -7.09 -0.88 -0.46
C MET A 76 -7.84 -0.33 0.76
N TYR A 77 -8.98 -0.93 1.13
CA TYR A 77 -9.70 -0.55 2.34
C TYR A 77 -8.87 -0.75 3.60
N ALA A 78 -8.12 -1.85 3.71
CA ALA A 78 -7.20 -2.09 4.82
C ALA A 78 -6.11 -1.01 4.91
N SER A 79 -5.54 -0.57 3.77
CA SER A 79 -4.55 0.51 3.70
C SER A 79 -5.09 1.84 4.21
N TYR A 80 -6.38 2.14 3.99
CA TYR A 80 -7.03 3.32 4.57
C TYR A 80 -7.42 3.14 6.03
N PHE A 81 -7.80 1.93 6.44
CA PHE A 81 -8.18 1.61 7.82
C PHE A 81 -7.01 1.81 8.79
N ILE A 82 -5.80 1.34 8.44
CA ILE A 82 -4.62 1.37 9.32
C ILE A 82 -4.28 2.78 9.84
N PRO A 83 -4.05 3.81 9.00
CA PRO A 83 -3.71 5.15 9.49
C PRO A 83 -4.85 5.82 10.25
N ILE A 84 -6.12 5.58 9.85
CA ILE A 84 -7.29 6.13 10.57
C ILE A 84 -7.39 5.52 11.96
N ALA A 85 -7.23 4.20 12.06
CA ALA A 85 -7.19 3.49 13.34
C ALA A 85 -6.00 3.96 14.20
N ALA A 86 -4.80 4.09 13.62
CA ALA A 86 -3.62 4.57 14.33
C ALA A 86 -3.81 6.00 14.88
N MET A 87 -4.43 6.90 14.12
CA MET A 87 -4.75 8.26 14.57
C MET A 87 -5.76 8.26 15.72
N LEU A 88 -6.78 7.41 15.65
CA LEU A 88 -7.82 7.28 16.67
C LEU A 88 -7.33 6.64 17.98
N PHE A 89 -6.52 5.58 17.90
CA PHE A 89 -6.04 4.86 19.08
C PHE A 89 -4.74 5.44 19.66
N GLY A 90 -3.86 6.03 18.84
CA GLY A 90 -2.50 6.40 19.25
C GLY A 90 -2.14 7.89 19.13
N GLY A 91 -2.96 8.72 18.49
CA GLY A 91 -2.47 9.97 17.90
C GLY A 91 -3.20 11.27 18.21
N ARG A 92 -4.46 11.29 18.69
CA ARG A 92 -5.16 12.57 18.95
C ARG A 92 -4.54 13.41 20.07
N GLY A 93 -3.92 12.79 21.07
CA GLY A 93 -3.24 13.50 22.17
C GLY A 93 -1.84 14.03 21.84
N ARG A 94 -1.27 13.64 20.69
CA ARG A 94 0.08 14.05 20.24
C ARG A 94 0.05 15.09 19.11
N VAL A 95 -1.12 15.32 18.51
CA VAL A 95 -1.33 16.33 17.48
C VAL A 95 -1.73 17.62 18.17
N GLN A 96 -0.90 18.67 18.05
CA GLN A 96 -1.22 19.97 18.63
C GLN A 96 -2.47 20.53 17.95
N SER A 97 -3.30 21.27 18.69
CA SER A 97 -4.50 21.90 18.13
C SER A 97 -4.21 22.85 16.96
N ALA A 98 -2.95 23.30 16.84
CA ALA A 98 -2.42 24.12 15.75
C ALA A 98 -2.17 23.36 14.42
N ASP A 99 -2.05 22.02 14.46
CA ASP A 99 -1.81 21.20 13.26
C ASP A 99 -3.11 20.66 12.63
N TYR A 100 -4.27 20.95 13.23
CA TYR A 100 -5.55 20.55 12.68
C TYR A 100 -5.91 21.41 11.47
N GLY A 101 -6.16 20.75 10.33
CA GLY A 101 -6.75 21.39 9.16
C GLY A 101 -8.14 22.00 9.46
N PRO A 102 -8.62 22.91 8.59
CA PRO A 102 -9.86 23.68 8.81
C PRO A 102 -11.14 22.82 8.84
N PHE A 103 -11.06 21.54 8.46
CA PHE A 103 -12.21 20.63 8.40
C PHE A 103 -12.06 19.48 9.40
N LYS A 104 -13.09 19.28 10.24
CA LYS A 104 -13.18 18.18 11.22
C LYS A 104 -14.45 17.38 10.95
N LEU A 105 -14.31 16.21 10.34
CA LEU A 105 -15.39 15.25 10.18
C LEU A 105 -15.37 14.25 11.35
N GLY A 106 -16.52 13.77 11.80
CA GLY A 106 -16.59 12.81 12.92
C GLY A 106 -15.87 11.49 12.62
N ASP A 107 -14.75 11.24 13.29
CA ASP A 107 -13.83 10.11 13.01
C ASP A 107 -14.43 8.69 13.10
N ARG A 108 -15.54 8.51 13.84
CA ARG A 108 -16.08 7.16 14.12
C ARG A 108 -16.94 6.61 12.99
N LEU A 109 -17.60 7.48 12.23
CA LEU A 109 -18.48 7.09 11.13
C LEU A 109 -17.67 6.50 9.96
N GLY A 110 -16.50 7.07 9.67
CA GLY A 110 -15.62 6.59 8.61
C GLY A 110 -15.07 5.19 8.88
N ILE A 111 -14.64 4.90 10.12
CA ILE A 111 -14.18 3.54 10.47
C ILE A 111 -15.31 2.52 10.36
N GLY A 112 -16.48 2.83 10.92
CA GLY A 112 -17.63 1.93 10.85
C GLY A 112 -17.99 1.61 9.40
N TRP A 113 -17.99 2.63 8.53
CA TRP A 113 -18.26 2.46 7.11
C TRP A 113 -17.20 1.61 6.39
N ILE A 114 -15.91 1.81 6.68
CA ILE A 114 -14.83 1.01 6.08
C ILE A 114 -14.95 -0.45 6.49
N LEU A 115 -15.24 -0.74 7.76
CA LEU A 115 -15.42 -2.12 8.25
C LEU A 115 -16.62 -2.80 7.59
N VAL A 116 -17.76 -2.09 7.52
CA VAL A 116 -18.95 -2.59 6.80
C VAL A 116 -18.60 -2.86 5.33
N SER A 117 -17.93 -1.91 4.67
CA SER A 117 -17.54 -2.06 3.26
C SER A 117 -16.60 -3.25 3.04
N MET A 118 -15.64 -3.49 3.94
CA MET A 118 -14.74 -4.65 3.87
C MET A 118 -15.49 -5.98 3.98
N VAL A 119 -16.43 -6.10 4.92
CA VAL A 119 -17.24 -7.31 5.08
C VAL A 119 -18.10 -7.56 3.85
N PHE A 120 -18.84 -6.55 3.41
CA PHE A 120 -19.70 -6.66 2.22
C PHE A 120 -18.91 -6.94 0.95
N SER A 121 -17.67 -6.46 0.83
CA SER A 121 -16.80 -6.74 -0.32
C SER A 121 -16.37 -8.21 -0.42
N THR A 122 -16.51 -9.00 0.64
CA THR A 122 -16.24 -10.45 0.62
C THR A 122 -17.45 -11.29 0.26
N PHE A 123 -18.64 -10.69 0.18
CA PHE A 123 -19.85 -11.40 -0.18
C PHE A 123 -19.91 -11.73 -1.68
N PRO A 124 -20.58 -12.83 -2.05
CA PRO A 124 -20.82 -13.17 -3.45
C PRO A 124 -21.81 -12.21 -4.10
N SER A 125 -21.60 -11.92 -5.39
CA SER A 125 -22.41 -10.93 -6.12
C SER A 125 -23.80 -11.44 -6.53
N VAL A 126 -24.03 -12.76 -6.55
CA VAL A 126 -25.30 -13.38 -6.96
C VAL A 126 -25.63 -14.59 -6.08
N ILE A 127 -26.92 -14.83 -5.88
CA ILE A 127 -27.48 -15.98 -5.15
C ILE A 127 -28.44 -16.70 -6.11
N PRO A 128 -28.44 -18.05 -6.20
CA PRO A 128 -27.60 -19.01 -5.46
C PRO A 128 -26.16 -19.09 -6.00
N THR A 129 -25.19 -19.29 -5.09
CA THR A 129 -23.77 -19.38 -5.45
C THR A 129 -23.36 -20.79 -5.84
N THR A 130 -22.71 -20.95 -6.99
CA THR A 130 -21.94 -22.13 -7.36
C THR A 130 -20.44 -21.89 -7.14
N ALA A 131 -19.64 -22.96 -7.16
CA ALA A 131 -18.20 -22.88 -6.89
C ALA A 131 -17.46 -21.90 -7.83
N ASP A 132 -17.97 -21.70 -9.05
CA ASP A 132 -17.33 -20.86 -10.07
C ASP A 132 -17.60 -19.35 -9.87
N ILE A 133 -18.67 -18.98 -9.17
CA ILE A 133 -19.09 -17.58 -8.93
C ILE A 133 -18.85 -17.12 -7.49
N MET A 134 -18.34 -18.00 -6.62
CA MET A 134 -18.05 -17.67 -5.24
C MET A 134 -16.86 -16.70 -5.15
N ASN A 135 -16.97 -15.71 -4.24
CA ASN A 135 -15.90 -14.74 -4.00
C ASN A 135 -14.84 -15.36 -3.06
N TYR A 136 -13.73 -15.84 -3.62
CA TYR A 136 -12.62 -16.42 -2.85
C TYR A 136 -11.61 -15.38 -2.34
N SER A 137 -11.93 -14.08 -2.36
CA SER A 137 -11.00 -13.01 -1.97
C SER A 137 -10.36 -13.23 -0.60
N ILE A 138 -11.12 -13.69 0.40
CA ILE A 138 -10.61 -13.92 1.75
C ILE A 138 -9.48 -14.97 1.79
N VAL A 139 -9.60 -16.03 0.99
CA VAL A 139 -8.59 -17.09 0.89
C VAL A 139 -7.31 -16.53 0.30
N VAL A 140 -7.43 -15.75 -0.78
CA VAL A 140 -6.29 -15.09 -1.41
C VAL A 140 -5.66 -14.11 -0.41
N VAL A 141 -6.46 -13.32 0.33
CA VAL A 141 -5.98 -12.34 1.33
C VAL A 141 -5.17 -13.02 2.42
N ILE A 142 -5.69 -14.10 2.99
CA ILE A 142 -4.97 -14.88 4.00
C ILE A 142 -3.66 -15.43 3.40
N GLY A 143 -3.70 -15.98 2.19
CA GLY A 143 -2.50 -16.47 1.51
C GLY A 143 -1.44 -15.37 1.38
N TRP A 144 -1.82 -14.18 0.94
CA TRP A 144 -0.90 -13.04 0.81
C TRP A 144 -0.34 -12.56 2.14
N LEU A 145 -1.17 -12.51 3.19
CA LEU A 145 -0.70 -12.17 4.54
C LEU A 145 0.30 -13.20 5.08
N VAL A 146 0.08 -14.49 4.80
CA VAL A 146 1.00 -15.57 5.17
C VAL A 146 2.35 -15.45 4.45
N PHE A 147 2.42 -14.86 3.26
CA PHE A 147 3.71 -14.54 2.63
C PHE A 147 4.34 -13.25 3.20
N GLY A 148 3.53 -12.21 3.42
CA GLY A 148 4.01 -10.90 3.84
C GLY A 148 4.46 -10.82 5.30
N ILE A 149 3.70 -11.42 6.22
CA ILE A 149 3.97 -11.33 7.67
C ILE A 149 5.31 -11.99 8.04
N PRO A 150 5.61 -13.24 7.62
CA PRO A 150 6.90 -13.85 7.92
C PRO A 150 8.07 -13.08 7.31
N PHE A 151 7.93 -12.60 6.07
CA PHE A 151 8.96 -11.74 5.46
C PHE A 151 9.22 -10.48 6.29
N TYR A 152 8.15 -9.82 6.75
CA TYR A 152 8.26 -8.65 7.60
C TYR A 152 8.91 -8.98 8.95
N LEU A 153 8.47 -10.05 9.63
CA LEU A 153 9.00 -10.44 10.93
C LEU A 153 10.49 -10.84 10.87
N VAL A 154 10.90 -11.56 9.83
CA VAL A 154 12.27 -12.07 9.69
C VAL A 154 13.24 -11.02 9.17
N SER A 155 12.89 -10.30 8.10
CA SER A 155 13.82 -9.39 7.43
C SER A 155 13.36 -7.93 7.45
N GLY A 156 12.06 -7.66 7.41
CA GLY A 156 11.52 -6.30 7.31
C GLY A 156 11.77 -5.47 8.57
N ARG A 157 11.49 -6.02 9.75
CA ARG A 157 11.61 -5.30 11.03
C ARG A 157 13.03 -4.83 11.36
N GLN A 158 14.04 -5.52 10.85
CA GLN A 158 15.45 -5.20 11.12
C GLN A 158 16.05 -4.23 10.10
N LYS A 159 15.52 -4.21 8.87
CA LYS A 159 16.08 -3.42 7.75
C LYS A 159 15.30 -2.14 7.49
N PHE A 160 14.08 -2.03 7.97
CA PHE A 160 13.20 -0.90 7.70
C PHE A 160 13.77 0.38 8.33
N GLU A 161 14.13 1.33 7.48
CA GLU A 161 14.62 2.65 7.87
C GLU A 161 13.51 3.65 7.60
N MET A 162 13.02 4.33 8.64
CA MET A 162 12.04 5.39 8.45
C MET A 162 12.73 6.54 7.69
N PRO A 163 12.09 7.10 6.64
CA PRO A 163 12.65 8.25 5.96
C PRO A 163 12.80 9.40 6.97
N ILE A 164 14.04 9.90 7.11
CA ILE A 164 14.35 11.15 7.81
C ILE A 164 13.72 12.30 7.04
N VAL A 165 12.43 12.54 7.27
CA VAL A 165 11.87 13.85 6.95
C VAL A 165 12.46 14.78 8.00
N SER A 166 13.46 15.57 7.60
CA SER A 166 14.12 16.53 8.49
C SER A 166 13.04 17.31 9.23
N ALA A 167 12.91 17.07 10.54
CA ALA A 167 11.87 17.67 11.38
C ALA A 167 11.86 19.21 11.26
N GLY A 168 13.01 19.82 10.94
CA GLY A 168 13.14 21.25 10.68
C GLY A 168 12.32 21.77 9.50
N LEU A 169 12.09 20.98 8.44
CA LEU A 169 11.29 21.42 7.28
C LEU A 169 9.78 21.41 7.59
N ILE A 170 9.33 20.50 8.46
CA ILE A 170 7.92 20.41 8.89
C ILE A 170 7.61 21.47 9.96
N MET A 171 8.55 21.76 10.86
CA MET A 171 8.37 22.75 11.94
C MET A 171 8.68 24.20 11.53
N GLY A 172 9.08 24.45 10.27
CA GLY A 172 9.44 25.79 9.80
C GLY A 172 10.68 26.38 10.48
N ILE A 173 11.51 25.54 11.13
CA ILE A 173 12.75 25.98 11.76
C ILE A 173 13.82 26.03 10.68
N PRO A 174 14.35 27.22 10.32
CA PRO A 174 15.46 27.29 9.37
C PRO A 174 16.62 26.49 9.95
N LEU A 175 17.22 25.64 9.11
CA LEU A 175 18.46 24.97 9.44
C LEU A 175 19.47 26.06 9.80
N THR A 176 19.75 26.27 11.08
CA THR A 176 20.94 27.01 11.49
C THR A 176 22.09 26.22 10.89
N ALA A 177 22.77 26.84 9.93
CA ALA A 177 23.94 26.27 9.27
C ALA A 177 24.85 25.63 10.31
N ASP A 178 25.28 24.41 10.02
CA ASP A 178 26.35 23.74 10.75
C ASP A 178 27.55 24.71 10.83
N PRO A 179 28.03 25.09 12.02
CA PRO A 179 29.21 25.95 12.14
C PRO A 179 30.53 25.21 11.88
N ALA A 180 30.51 24.01 11.29
CA ALA A 180 31.70 23.21 11.01
C ALA A 180 31.81 22.68 9.55
N ALA A 181 31.51 23.51 8.55
CA ALA A 181 31.92 23.30 7.15
C ALA A 181 32.49 24.57 6.52
#